data_AF-A0A954XUN4-F1
#
_entry.id   AF-A0A954XUN4-F1
#
_cell.length_a   1.000
_cell.length_b   1.000
_cell.length_c   1.000
_cell.angle_alpha   90.00
_cell.angle_beta   90.00
_cell.angle_gamma   90.00
#
_symmetry.space_group_name_H-M   'P 1'
#
loop_
_entity.id
_entity.type
_entity.pdbx_description
1 polymer ?
#
loop_
_entity_poly.entity_id
_entity_poly.type
_entity_poly.pdbx_seq_one_letter_code
_entity_poly.pdbx_strand_id
1 'polypeptide(L)'
;MTDLESKVRSWLDEHGYPLEMEIARAMQLAEFGVVQAEYVEDADTGTARETDIIAYEESRGENCRVISAVTVECKSQKSKPWVLFTNPGSY
;
A
#
# COMPACT_ATOMS: atom_id res chain seq x y z
N MET A 1 16.59 27.92 2.83
CA MET A 1 16.41 26.46 2.98
C MET A 1 17.50 25.80 2.17
N THR A 2 18.20 24.82 2.76
CA THR A 2 19.38 24.19 2.18
C THR A 2 18.99 23.33 0.98
N ASP A 3 19.80 23.39 -0.09
CA ASP A 3 19.58 22.74 -1.40
C ASP A 3 19.11 21.26 -1.33
N LEU A 4 19.54 20.51 -0.33
CA LEU A 4 19.13 19.12 -0.12
C LEU A 4 17.64 18.99 0.23
N GLU A 5 17.11 19.84 1.10
CA GLU A 5 15.70 19.76 1.50
C GLU A 5 14.77 19.99 0.30
N SER A 6 15.07 20.99 -0.52
CA SER A 6 14.32 21.24 -1.76
C SER A 6 14.39 20.06 -2.72
N LYS A 7 15.57 19.43 -2.87
CA LYS A 7 15.73 18.26 -3.73
C LYS A 7 14.92 17.06 -3.23
N VAL A 8 14.94 16.80 -1.93
CA VAL A 8 14.15 15.72 -1.33
C VAL A 8 12.66 15.98 -1.48
N ARG A 9 12.19 17.22 -1.30
CA ARG A 9 10.78 17.59 -1.52
C ARG A 9 10.35 17.38 -2.96
N SER A 10 11.13 17.91 -3.92
CA SER A 10 10.83 17.71 -5.35
C SER A 10 10.82 16.24 -5.72
N TRP A 11 11.74 15.44 -5.17
CA TRP A 11 11.73 14.00 -5.36
C TRP A 11 10.47 13.35 -4.78
N LEU A 12 10.07 13.68 -3.55
CA LEU A 12 8.82 13.16 -2.95
C LEU A 12 7.57 13.51 -3.77
N ASP A 13 7.50 14.73 -4.32
CA ASP A 13 6.36 15.20 -5.12
C ASP A 13 6.21 14.44 -6.45
N GLU A 14 7.30 13.83 -6.94
CA GLU A 14 7.32 13.02 -8.17
C GLU A 14 7.01 11.54 -7.93
N HIS A 15 6.96 11.07 -6.68
CA HIS A 15 6.83 9.66 -6.31
C HIS A 15 5.48 9.34 -5.63
N GLY A 16 5.18 8.03 -5.51
CA GLY A 16 3.96 7.50 -4.88
C GLY A 16 3.93 7.64 -3.35
N TYR A 17 5.10 7.72 -2.72
CA TYR A 17 5.27 7.62 -1.26
C TYR A 17 4.36 8.52 -0.43
N PRO A 18 4.12 9.81 -0.77
CA PRO A 18 3.21 10.62 0.03
C PRO A 18 1.81 10.02 0.13
N LEU A 19 1.25 9.50 -0.97
CA LEU A 19 -0.06 8.85 -0.96
C LEU A 19 -0.04 7.56 -0.14
N GLU A 20 1.02 6.76 -0.28
CA GLU A 20 1.18 5.53 0.51
C GLU A 20 1.20 5.83 2.01
N MET A 21 1.94 6.87 2.42
CA MET A 21 2.03 7.29 3.82
C MET A 21 0.70 7.86 4.34
N GLU A 22 -0.04 8.60 3.51
CA GLU A 22 -1.37 9.12 3.87
C GLU A 22 -2.38 7.97 4.11
N ILE A 23 -2.41 6.97 3.23
CA ILE A 23 -3.27 5.80 3.39
C ILE A 23 -2.86 4.96 4.59
N ALA A 24 -1.56 4.70 4.78
CA ALA A 24 -1.04 3.99 5.95
C ALA A 24 -1.46 4.70 7.24
N ARG A 25 -1.35 6.03 7.29
CA ARG A 25 -1.81 6.83 8.42
C ARG A 25 -3.31 6.71 8.65
N ALA A 26 -4.11 6.75 7.59
CA ALA A 26 -5.57 6.61 7.69
C ALA A 26 -5.96 5.24 8.27
N MET A 27 -5.32 4.16 7.82
CA MET A 27 -5.54 2.80 8.32
C MET A 27 -5.14 2.66 9.79
N GLN A 28 -3.98 3.21 10.19
CA GLN A 28 -3.56 3.24 11.59
C GLN A 28 -4.55 4.00 12.49
N LEU A 29 -5.09 5.14 12.02
CA LEU A 29 -6.11 5.89 12.74
C LEU A 29 -7.44 5.12 12.87
N ALA A 30 -7.67 4.15 11.99
CA ALA A 30 -8.77 3.20 12.05
C ALA A 30 -8.41 1.91 12.82
N GLU A 31 -7.32 1.93 13.59
CA GLU A 31 -6.85 0.83 14.46
C GLU A 31 -6.36 -0.45 13.74
N PHE A 32 -6.09 -0.38 12.43
CA PHE A 32 -5.43 -1.45 11.70
C PHE A 32 -3.92 -1.49 12.00
N GLY A 33 -3.35 -2.69 12.06
CA GLY A 33 -1.93 -2.89 11.83
C GLY A 33 -1.58 -2.59 10.38
N VAL A 34 -0.40 -2.03 10.13
CA VAL A 34 0.01 -1.62 8.78
C VAL A 34 1.43 -2.10 8.49
N VAL A 35 1.59 -2.76 7.34
CA VAL A 35 2.87 -3.09 6.72
C VAL A 35 2.97 -2.30 5.42
N GLN A 36 4.12 -1.70 5.15
CA GLN A 36 4.40 -0.96 3.91
C GLN A 36 5.60 -1.59 3.20
N ALA A 37 5.61 -1.56 1.86
CA ALA A 37 6.72 -2.06 1.04
C ALA A 37 7.08 -3.53 1.31
N GLU A 38 6.06 -4.38 1.50
CA GLU A 38 6.25 -5.82 1.76
C GLU A 38 6.45 -6.58 0.45
N TYR A 39 7.42 -7.49 0.43
CA TYR A 39 7.66 -8.39 -0.70
C TYR A 39 6.77 -9.64 -0.59
N VAL A 40 5.85 -9.79 -1.54
CA VAL A 40 4.96 -10.95 -1.66
C VAL A 40 5.34 -11.76 -2.89
N GLU A 41 5.34 -13.08 -2.78
CA GLU A 41 5.57 -13.96 -3.93
C GLU A 41 4.35 -13.95 -4.85
N ASP A 42 4.56 -13.58 -6.11
CA ASP A 42 3.56 -13.69 -7.17
C ASP A 42 3.28 -15.17 -7.44
N ALA A 43 2.04 -15.60 -7.26
CA ALA A 43 1.66 -17.01 -7.37
C ALA A 43 1.75 -17.56 -8.81
N ASP A 44 1.69 -16.70 -9.83
CA ASP A 44 1.75 -17.11 -11.23
C ASP A 44 3.20 -17.27 -11.70
N THR A 45 4.10 -16.42 -11.21
CA THR A 45 5.49 -16.36 -11.69
C THR A 45 6.52 -16.88 -10.69
N GLY A 46 6.16 -17.02 -9.41
CA GLY A 46 7.08 -17.34 -8.32
C GLY A 46 8.09 -16.23 -8.00
N THR A 47 7.88 -15.02 -8.53
CA THR A 47 8.79 -13.88 -8.32
C THR A 47 8.30 -12.99 -7.20
N ALA A 48 9.20 -12.54 -6.33
CA ALA A 48 8.87 -11.55 -5.31
C ALA A 48 8.48 -10.21 -5.97
N ARG A 49 7.34 -9.65 -5.56
CA ARG A 49 6.88 -8.31 -5.92
C ARG A 49 6.62 -7.50 -4.67
N GLU A 50 6.96 -6.23 -4.72
CA GLU A 50 6.65 -5.30 -3.64
C GLU A 50 5.17 -4.91 -3.72
N THR A 51 4.52 -4.84 -2.55
CA THR A 51 3.18 -4.30 -2.37
C THR A 51 3.27 -3.00 -1.58
N ASP A 52 2.45 -2.02 -1.92
CA ASP A 52 2.56 -0.70 -1.29
C ASP A 52 2.12 -0.75 0.19
N ILE A 53 0.91 -1.26 0.48
CA ILE A 53 0.36 -1.32 1.84
C ILE A 53 -0.44 -2.62 2.06
N ILE A 54 -0.23 -3.24 3.21
CA ILE A 54 -1.10 -4.27 3.78
C ILE A 54 -1.61 -3.75 5.13
N ALA A 55 -2.88 -3.39 5.19
CA ALA A 55 -3.58 -3.07 6.44
C ALA A 55 -4.28 -4.32 6.95
N TYR A 56 -4.14 -4.65 8.23
CA TYR A 56 -4.74 -5.85 8.79
C TYR A 56 -5.30 -5.63 10.19
N GLU A 57 -6.34 -6.36 10.52
CA GLU A 57 -6.85 -6.50 11.87
C GLU A 57 -6.85 -7.98 12.26
N GLU A 58 -6.74 -8.23 13.55
CA GLU A 58 -6.79 -9.58 14.10
C GLU A 58 -7.86 -9.65 15.16
N SER A 59 -8.75 -10.64 15.04
CA SER A 59 -9.66 -11.03 16.10
C SER A 59 -9.34 -12.45 16.57
N ARG A 60 -9.38 -12.65 17.88
CA ARG A 60 -9.10 -13.95 18.50
C ARG A 60 -10.31 -14.40 19.29
N GLY A 61 -10.93 -15.48 18.83
CA GLY A 61 -11.92 -16.21 19.60
C GLY A 61 -11.25 -17.27 20.48
N GLU A 62 -12.06 -18.06 21.20
CA GLU A 62 -11.55 -19.12 22.08
C GLU A 62 -10.77 -20.19 21.31
N ASN A 63 -11.23 -20.54 20.11
CA ASN A 63 -10.70 -21.67 19.33
C ASN A 63 -10.11 -21.27 17.97
N CYS A 64 -10.19 -20.00 17.58
CA CYS A 64 -9.70 -19.54 16.28
C CYS A 64 -9.13 -18.12 16.33
N ARG A 65 -8.25 -17.85 15.37
CA ARG A 65 -7.70 -16.53 15.07
C ARG A 65 -8.14 -16.19 13.65
N VAL A 66 -8.77 -15.05 13.49
CA VAL A 66 -9.18 -14.52 12.17
C VAL A 66 -8.36 -13.28 11.90
N ILE A 67 -7.69 -13.26 10.75
CA ILE A 67 -6.94 -12.11 10.27
C ILE A 67 -7.68 -11.61 9.02
N SER A 68 -8.15 -10.37 9.09
CA SER A 68 -8.72 -9.68 7.95
C SER A 68 -7.65 -8.71 7.44
N ALA A 69 -7.36 -8.75 6.14
CA ALA A 69 -6.37 -7.87 5.53
C ALA A 69 -6.92 -7.19 4.29
N VAL A 70 -6.52 -5.93 4.10
CA VAL A 70 -6.77 -5.11 2.92
C VAL A 70 -5.42 -4.75 2.33
N THR A 71 -5.16 -5.24 1.13
CA THR A 71 -4.00 -4.83 0.34
C THR A 71 -4.36 -3.60 -0.49
N VAL A 72 -3.54 -2.55 -0.43
CA VAL A 72 -3.78 -1.30 -1.16
C VAL A 72 -2.56 -1.01 -2.03
N GLU A 73 -2.80 -0.89 -3.33
CA GLU A 73 -1.84 -0.39 -4.31
C GLU A 73 -2.14 1.10 -4.59
N CYS A 74 -1.13 1.95 -4.44
CA CYS A 74 -1.22 3.39 -4.60
C CYS A 74 -0.72 3.82 -5.98
N LYS A 75 -1.47 4.72 -6.59
CA LYS A 75 -1.06 5.46 -7.79
C LYS A 75 -1.44 6.92 -7.58
N SER A 76 -0.46 7.82 -7.71
CA SER A 76 -0.64 9.27 -7.53
C SER A 76 -0.20 10.08 -8.75
N GLN A 77 0.40 9.41 -9.76
CA GLN A 77 0.97 10.07 -10.93
C GLN A 77 -0.10 10.82 -11.73
N LYS A 78 0.10 12.12 -11.92
CA LYS A 78 -0.84 13.01 -12.64
C LYS A 78 -0.58 13.13 -14.14
N SER A 79 0.62 12.76 -14.59
CA SER A 79 1.07 12.99 -15.98
C SER A 79 0.61 11.92 -16.98
N LYS A 80 0.04 10.80 -16.51
CA LYS A 80 -0.42 9.69 -17.35
C LYS A 80 -1.81 9.21 -16.86
N PRO A 81 -2.68 8.73 -17.75
CA PRO A 81 -3.95 8.14 -17.34
C PRO A 81 -3.73 6.89 -16.50
N TRP A 82 -4.62 6.63 -15.55
CA TRP A 82 -4.63 5.38 -14.80
C TRP A 82 -5.44 4.34 -15.55
N VAL A 83 -4.88 3.14 -15.66
CA VAL A 83 -5.56 1.98 -16.25
C VAL A 83 -5.69 0.93 -15.16
N LEU A 84 -6.92 0.61 -14.79
CA LEU A 84 -7.23 -0.46 -13.85
C LEU A 84 -7.64 -1.71 -14.64
N PHE A 85 -6.84 -2.76 -14.52
CA PHE A 85 -7.22 -4.07 -15.01
C PHE A 85 -8.18 -4.71 -14.02
N THR A 86 -9.35 -5.14 -14.49
CA THR A 86 -10.37 -5.77 -13.65
C THR A 86 -10.78 -7.11 -14.26
N ASN A 87 -11.20 -8.04 -13.40
CA ASN A 87 -11.90 -9.25 -13.82
C ASN A 87 -13.36 -9.14 -13.36
N PRO A 88 -14.33 -8.99 -14.28
CA PRO A 88 -15.74 -8.83 -13.93
C PRO A 88 -16.36 -9.99 -13.14
N GLY A 89 -15.68 -11.13 -12.97
CA GLY A 89 -16.20 -12.29 -12.23
C GLY A 89 -15.70 -12.44 -10.80
N SER A 90 -14.96 -11.46 -10.26
CA SER A 90 -14.19 -11.60 -9.01
C SER A 90 -14.70 -10.75 -7.84
N TYR A 91 -15.90 -10.18 -7.94
CA TYR A 91 -16.56 -9.42 -6.86
C TYR A 91 -17.72 -10.20 -6.23
#